data_AF-A0A1I6LA09-F1
#
_entry.id   AF-A0A1I6LA09-F1
#
_cell.length_a   1.000
_cell.length_b   1.000
_cell.length_c   1.000
_cell.angle_alpha   90.00
_cell.angle_beta   90.00
_cell.angle_gamma   90.00
#
_symmetry.space_group_name_H-M   'P 1'
#
loop_
_entity.id
_entity.type
_entity.pdbx_description
1 polymer ?
#
loop_
_entity_poly.entity_id
_entity_poly.type
_entity_poly.pdbx_seq_one_letter_code
_entity_poly.pdbx_strand_id
1 'polypeptide(L)'
;MRHLFLAALAIWSGATVCAEPVRYISAGGGLYSYDENRNGAVLRVIDRQADAMLADTSVTPKLQIGDVFYLGRACDALSPDFGNGSWVATEGGFIVVFEGARVAFPGQTIPLRTYADCRGPVPE
;
A
#
# COMPACT_ATOMS: atom_id res chain seq x y z
N MET A 1 55.02 -31.52 -27.29
CA MET A 1 53.70 -31.32 -27.92
C MET A 1 52.89 -30.40 -27.04
N ARG A 2 52.35 -29.35 -27.65
CA ARG A 2 51.78 -28.13 -27.10
C ARG A 2 50.27 -28.29 -26.97
N HIS A 3 49.70 -28.21 -25.77
CA HIS A 3 48.27 -27.91 -25.63
C HIS A 3 48.08 -26.90 -24.50
N LEU A 4 48.06 -25.62 -24.89
CA LEU A 4 47.40 -24.55 -24.13
C LEU A 4 45.93 -24.94 -23.97
N PHE A 5 45.45 -25.04 -22.73
CA PHE A 5 44.03 -25.02 -22.43
C PHE A 5 43.59 -23.56 -22.27
N LEU A 6 42.82 -23.08 -23.24
CA LEU A 6 42.11 -21.80 -23.20
C LEU A 6 41.07 -21.84 -22.08
N ALA A 7 41.23 -20.99 -21.06
CA ALA A 7 40.18 -20.70 -20.09
C ALA A 7 39.15 -19.78 -20.74
N ALA A 8 37.95 -20.28 -21.01
CA ALA A 8 36.82 -19.48 -21.47
C ALA A 8 36.21 -18.73 -20.27
N LEU A 9 36.28 -17.40 -20.29
CA LEU A 9 35.69 -16.51 -19.30
C LEU A 9 34.16 -16.54 -19.42
N ALA A 10 33.47 -17.02 -18.39
CA ALA A 10 32.00 -16.95 -18.31
C ALA A 10 31.58 -15.53 -17.94
N ILE A 11 30.94 -14.81 -18.87
CA ILE A 11 30.31 -13.52 -18.60
C ILE A 11 28.94 -13.80 -18.00
N TRP A 12 28.85 -13.77 -16.67
CA TRP A 12 27.59 -13.83 -15.95
C TRP A 12 26.97 -12.43 -15.94
N SER A 13 26.17 -12.13 -16.95
CA SER A 13 25.30 -10.95 -16.96
C SER A 13 24.17 -11.17 -15.95
N GLY A 14 24.45 -10.96 -14.68
CA GLY A 14 23.43 -10.88 -13.64
C GLY A 14 22.65 -9.59 -13.84
N ALA A 15 21.49 -9.65 -14.49
CA ALA A 15 20.54 -8.55 -14.45
C ALA A 15 20.00 -8.46 -13.02
N THR A 16 20.41 -7.43 -12.28
CA THR A 16 19.78 -7.07 -11.01
C THR A 16 18.37 -6.59 -11.33
N VAL A 17 17.37 -7.44 -11.11
CA VAL A 17 15.97 -7.02 -11.11
C VAL A 17 15.77 -6.23 -9.82
N CYS A 18 15.81 -4.91 -9.91
CA CYS A 18 15.28 -4.03 -8.87
C CYS A 18 13.75 -4.09 -8.99
N ALA A 19 13.07 -4.76 -8.06
CA ALA A 19 11.62 -4.65 -7.98
C ALA A 19 11.26 -3.19 -7.66
N GLU A 20 10.42 -2.58 -8.49
CA GLU A 20 9.89 -1.26 -8.18
C GLU A 20 9.05 -1.34 -6.89
N PRO A 21 9.16 -0.36 -5.98
CA PRO A 21 8.38 -0.36 -4.76
C PRO A 21 6.89 -0.28 -5.13
N VAL A 22 6.08 -1.16 -4.52
CA VAL A 22 4.63 -1.15 -4.71
C VAL A 22 4.08 0.19 -4.28
N ARG A 23 3.21 0.77 -5.13
CA ARG A 23 2.53 2.03 -4.87
C ARG A 23 1.03 1.84 -4.96
N TYR A 24 0.32 2.57 -4.12
CA TYR A 24 -1.13 2.64 -4.13
C TYR A 24 -1.60 4.05 -4.48
N ILE A 25 -2.69 4.13 -5.23
CA ILE A 25 -3.36 5.38 -5.61
C ILE A 25 -4.76 5.36 -5.01
N SER A 26 -5.06 6.30 -4.12
CA SER A 26 -6.42 6.41 -3.58
C SER A 26 -7.41 6.94 -4.63
N ALA A 27 -8.71 6.74 -4.42
CA ALA A 27 -9.77 7.32 -5.26
C ALA A 27 -9.69 8.86 -5.34
N GLY A 28 -9.16 9.50 -4.30
CA GLY A 28 -8.88 10.94 -4.28
C GLY A 28 -7.56 11.35 -4.95
N GLY A 29 -6.84 10.42 -5.60
CA GLY A 29 -5.60 10.68 -6.35
C GLY A 29 -4.30 10.62 -5.52
N GLY A 30 -4.38 10.60 -4.18
CA GLY A 30 -3.21 10.50 -3.32
C GLY A 30 -2.37 9.24 -3.59
N LEU A 31 -1.04 9.39 -3.61
CA LEU A 31 -0.09 8.32 -3.87
C LEU A 31 0.56 7.85 -2.55
N TYR A 32 0.65 6.54 -2.37
CA TYR A 32 1.13 5.91 -1.15
C TYR A 32 2.23 4.89 -1.45
N SER A 33 3.28 4.86 -0.63
CA SER A 33 4.19 3.71 -0.57
C SER A 33 3.58 2.60 0.29
N TYR A 34 4.03 1.36 0.06
CA TYR A 34 3.61 0.19 0.80
C TYR A 34 4.80 -0.55 1.39
N ASP A 35 4.71 -0.86 2.68
CA ASP A 35 5.61 -1.78 3.37
C ASP A 35 4.80 -2.81 4.16
N GLU A 36 5.16 -4.09 4.04
CA GLU A 36 4.55 -5.17 4.81
C GLU A 36 5.48 -5.65 5.93
N ASN A 37 4.91 -5.98 7.08
CA ASN A 37 5.62 -6.67 8.15
C ASN A 37 4.73 -7.72 8.83
N ARG A 38 5.24 -8.33 9.91
CA ARG A 38 4.51 -9.35 10.68
C ARG A 38 3.15 -8.89 11.21
N ASN A 39 2.98 -7.59 11.49
CA ASN A 39 1.75 -7.03 12.09
C ASN A 39 0.70 -6.67 11.03
N GLY A 40 1.11 -6.47 9.78
CA GLY A 40 0.22 -6.02 8.71
C GLY A 40 0.97 -5.17 7.68
N ALA A 41 0.34 -4.09 7.23
CA ALA A 41 0.89 -3.18 6.23
C ALA A 41 1.00 -1.75 6.77
N VAL A 42 1.90 -0.99 6.16
CA VAL A 42 2.08 0.44 6.36
C VAL A 42 1.89 1.11 5.01
N LEU A 43 0.91 2.01 4.93
CA LEU A 43 0.73 2.92 3.81
C LEU A 43 1.24 4.30 4.22
N ARG A 44 2.10 4.90 3.42
CA ARG A 44 2.62 6.26 3.67
C ARG A 44 2.36 7.16 2.49
N VAL A 45 1.78 8.33 2.73
CA VAL A 45 1.56 9.33 1.68
C VAL A 45 2.91 9.82 1.16
N ILE A 46 3.17 9.64 -0.14
CA ILE A 46 4.40 10.06 -0.81
C ILE A 46 4.18 11.15 -1.86
N ASP A 47 2.97 11.29 -2.39
CA ASP A 47 2.61 12.41 -3.28
C ASP A 47 1.12 12.75 -3.15
N ARG A 48 0.81 14.02 -3.40
CA ARG A 48 -0.52 14.60 -3.46
C ARG A 48 -0.80 14.98 -4.91
N GLN A 49 -1.07 13.99 -5.77
CA GLN A 49 -1.70 14.29 -7.04
C GLN A 49 -3.21 14.32 -6.83
N ALA A 50 -3.77 15.53 -6.86
CA ALA A 50 -5.11 15.87 -6.39
C ALA A 50 -5.26 15.77 -4.87
N ASP A 51 -6.00 16.71 -4.29
CA ASP A 51 -6.40 16.71 -2.89
C ASP A 51 -6.90 15.30 -2.53
N ALA A 52 -6.11 14.50 -1.81
CA ALA A 52 -6.52 13.18 -1.37
C ALA A 52 -7.69 13.37 -0.39
N MET A 53 -8.89 13.50 -0.95
CA MET A 53 -10.09 13.85 -0.22
C MET A 53 -10.51 12.62 0.57
N LEU A 54 -10.59 12.79 1.88
CA LEU A 54 -11.36 11.91 2.72
C LEU A 54 -12.83 12.13 2.36
N ALA A 55 -13.54 11.07 1.99
CA ALA A 55 -14.97 11.20 1.74
C ALA A 55 -15.71 11.42 3.07
N ASP A 56 -16.55 12.45 3.06
CA ASP A 56 -17.65 12.77 3.98
C ASP A 56 -17.30 13.25 5.40
N THR A 57 -16.97 14.55 5.53
CA THR A 57 -17.40 15.43 6.63
C THR A 57 -17.20 16.90 6.23
N SER A 58 -17.97 17.82 6.84
CA SER A 58 -17.97 19.28 6.56
C SER A 58 -16.64 20.00 6.85
N VAL A 59 -15.64 19.28 7.34
CA VAL A 59 -14.24 19.70 7.48
C VAL A 59 -13.39 18.54 6.99
N THR A 60 -13.11 18.46 5.69
CA THR A 60 -12.26 17.39 5.15
C THR A 60 -10.83 17.58 5.67
N PRO A 61 -10.31 16.67 6.51
CA PRO A 61 -8.93 16.76 6.92
C PRO A 61 -8.03 16.56 5.70
N LYS A 62 -7.00 17.39 5.55
CA LYS A 62 -6.04 17.27 4.46
C LYS A 62 -4.90 16.35 4.88
N LEU A 63 -4.74 15.24 4.15
CA LEU A 63 -3.55 14.40 4.27
C LEU A 63 -2.28 15.18 3.87
N GLN A 64 -1.22 15.00 4.64
CA GLN A 64 0.11 15.54 4.41
C GLN A 64 1.05 14.46 3.90
N ILE A 65 2.10 14.88 3.18
CA ILE A 65 3.17 13.97 2.79
C ILE A 65 3.84 13.46 4.06
N GLY A 66 3.98 12.15 4.18
CA GLY A 66 4.52 11.50 5.36
C GLY A 66 3.47 10.89 6.29
N ASP A 67 2.19 11.27 6.16
CA ASP A 67 1.09 10.67 6.91
C ASP A 67 1.07 9.16 6.72
N VAL A 68 0.71 8.44 7.79
CA VAL A 68 0.82 6.99 7.85
C VAL A 68 -0.51 6.35 8.23
N PHE A 69 -0.87 5.31 7.49
CA PHE A 69 -1.92 4.37 7.87
C PHE A 69 -1.26 3.02 8.18
N TYR A 70 -1.47 2.54 9.40
CA TYR A 70 -1.15 1.18 9.79
C TYR A 70 -2.38 0.32 9.59
N LEU A 71 -2.25 -0.76 8.81
CA LEU A 71 -3.32 -1.70 8.52
C LEU A 71 -2.98 -3.03 9.18
N GLY A 72 -3.66 -3.35 10.27
CA GLY A 72 -3.45 -4.55 11.06
C GLY A 72 -4.07 -5.79 10.41
N ARG A 73 -3.49 -6.96 10.66
CA ARG A 73 -4.02 -8.23 10.13
C ARG A 73 -5.39 -8.62 10.68
N ALA A 74 -5.85 -7.98 11.75
CA ALA A 74 -7.17 -8.19 12.36
C ALA A 74 -8.22 -7.19 11.85
N CYS A 75 -7.98 -6.58 10.68
CA CYS A 75 -8.87 -5.60 10.03
C CYS A 75 -9.01 -4.27 10.78
N ASP A 76 -8.15 -4.06 11.78
CA ASP A 76 -7.95 -2.80 12.47
C ASP A 76 -7.04 -1.86 11.67
N ALA A 77 -7.29 -0.56 11.79
CA ALA A 77 -6.43 0.46 11.23
C ALA A 77 -6.05 1.49 12.29
N LEU A 78 -4.89 2.13 12.14
CA LEU A 78 -4.45 3.23 12.99
C LEU A 78 -3.80 4.33 12.14
N SER A 79 -4.08 5.57 12.47
CA SER A 79 -3.40 6.76 11.96
C SER A 79 -3.03 7.68 13.12
N PRO A 80 -1.83 8.29 13.13
CA PRO A 80 -1.50 9.33 14.10
C PRO A 80 -2.47 10.52 14.08
N ASP A 81 -3.02 10.85 12.91
CA ASP A 81 -3.86 12.03 12.70
C ASP A 81 -5.36 11.74 12.84
N PHE A 82 -5.80 10.52 12.50
CA PHE A 82 -7.22 10.10 12.55
C PHE A 82 -7.56 9.13 13.68
N GLY A 83 -6.57 8.67 14.44
CA GLY A 83 -6.78 7.69 15.50
C GLY A 83 -7.10 6.29 14.96
N ASN A 84 -7.95 5.57 15.70
CA ASN A 84 -8.30 4.19 15.40
C ASN A 84 -9.30 4.10 14.23
N GLY A 85 -9.25 2.99 13.53
CA GLY A 85 -10.11 2.72 12.39
C GLY A 85 -10.20 1.23 12.06
N SER A 86 -10.70 0.96 10.88
CA SER A 86 -10.80 -0.38 10.29
C SER A 86 -10.44 -0.32 8.82
N TRP A 87 -10.06 -1.46 8.25
CA TRP A 87 -9.93 -1.58 6.80
C TRP A 87 -10.57 -2.88 6.32
N VAL A 88 -11.02 -2.82 5.07
CA VAL A 88 -11.73 -3.92 4.43
C VAL A 88 -11.18 -4.09 3.02
N ALA A 89 -10.96 -5.33 2.62
CA ALA A 89 -10.70 -5.69 1.25
C ALA A 89 -11.98 -6.17 0.56
N THR A 90 -12.09 -5.85 -0.71
CA THR A 90 -13.25 -6.12 -1.56
C THR A 90 -12.77 -6.70 -2.89
N GLU A 91 -13.68 -7.16 -3.73
CA GLU A 91 -13.34 -7.59 -5.09
C GLU A 91 -12.80 -6.45 -5.95
N GLY A 92 -13.22 -5.21 -5.67
CA GLY A 92 -12.88 -4.01 -6.43
C GLY A 92 -11.76 -3.17 -5.84
N GLY A 93 -11.06 -3.63 -4.80
CA GLY A 93 -10.01 -2.87 -4.13
C GLY A 93 -10.03 -3.02 -2.61
N PHE A 94 -9.54 -2.04 -1.87
CA PHE A 94 -9.68 -1.97 -0.41
C PHE A 94 -10.01 -0.56 0.07
N ILE A 95 -10.57 -0.48 1.27
CA ILE A 95 -11.03 0.77 1.89
C ILE A 95 -10.49 0.82 3.31
N VAL A 96 -10.00 1.99 3.71
CA VAL A 96 -9.56 2.31 5.07
C VAL A 96 -10.52 3.36 5.62
N VAL A 97 -11.04 3.13 6.82
CA VAL A 97 -12.02 3.99 7.49
C VAL A 97 -11.50 4.33 8.89
N PHE A 98 -11.45 5.61 9.22
CA PHE A 98 -11.23 6.14 10.56
C PHE A 98 -12.41 7.02 10.97
N GLU A 99 -12.39 7.53 12.20
CA GLU A 99 -13.36 8.52 12.63
C GLU A 99 -13.24 9.80 11.78
N GLY A 100 -14.27 10.08 10.96
CA GLY A 100 -14.32 11.27 10.09
C GLY A 100 -13.46 11.19 8.82
N ALA A 101 -12.88 10.03 8.50
CA ALA A 101 -11.99 9.87 7.37
C ALA A 101 -12.21 8.54 6.64
N ARG A 102 -12.38 8.57 5.31
CA ARG A 102 -12.48 7.38 4.46
C ARG A 102 -11.58 7.50 3.25
N VAL A 103 -10.71 6.50 3.05
CA VAL A 103 -9.80 6.40 1.90
C VAL A 103 -10.06 5.10 1.16
N ALA A 104 -10.44 5.18 -0.10
CA ALA A 104 -10.65 4.02 -0.97
C ALA A 104 -9.49 3.85 -1.96
N PHE A 105 -9.17 2.61 -2.30
CA PHE A 105 -8.11 2.23 -3.25
C PHE A 105 -8.69 1.32 -4.33
N PRO A 106 -9.41 1.88 -5.32
CA PRO A 106 -10.12 1.10 -6.33
C PRO A 106 -9.15 0.36 -7.26
N GLY A 107 -9.53 -0.84 -7.68
CA GLY A 107 -8.79 -1.70 -8.61
C GLY A 107 -7.49 -2.29 -8.07
N GLN A 108 -7.19 -2.08 -6.78
CA GLN A 108 -5.89 -2.41 -6.20
C GLN A 108 -6.01 -3.42 -5.07
N THR A 109 -5.20 -4.47 -5.14
CA THR A 109 -5.19 -5.52 -4.12
C THR A 109 -4.10 -5.26 -3.10
N ILE A 110 -4.41 -5.47 -1.81
CA ILE A 110 -3.43 -5.45 -0.74
C ILE A 110 -2.99 -6.88 -0.39
N PRO A 111 -1.69 -7.24 -0.52
CA PRO A 111 -1.22 -8.63 -0.41
C PRO A 111 -1.06 -9.11 1.04
N LEU A 112 -1.96 -8.75 1.94
CA LEU A 112 -1.94 -9.23 3.33
C LEU A 112 -2.48 -10.66 3.39
N ARG A 113 -1.61 -11.63 3.73
CA ARG A 113 -1.93 -13.08 3.76
C ARG A 113 -3.17 -13.50 4.57
N THR A 114 -3.69 -12.65 5.47
CA THR A 114 -4.93 -12.88 6.23
C THR A 114 -6.18 -12.33 5.52
N TYR A 115 -6.08 -11.97 4.23
CA TYR A 115 -7.12 -11.38 3.37
C TYR A 115 -8.52 -12.01 3.50
N ALA A 116 -8.61 -13.29 3.84
CA ALA A 116 -9.90 -13.98 3.95
C ALA A 116 -10.82 -13.35 5.01
N ASP A 117 -10.27 -12.77 6.08
CA ASP A 117 -11.04 -12.31 7.23
C ASP A 117 -11.46 -10.84 7.14
N CYS A 118 -10.75 -10.03 6.35
CA CYS A 118 -11.08 -8.61 6.15
C CYS A 118 -11.98 -8.37 4.93
N ARG A 119 -12.77 -9.39 4.53
CA ARG A 119 -13.80 -9.23 3.49
C ARG A 119 -15.10 -8.76 4.15
N GLY A 120 -15.61 -7.61 3.73
CA GLY A 120 -16.85 -7.03 4.23
C GLY A 120 -17.62 -6.30 3.12
N PRO A 121 -18.91 -5.98 3.33
CA PRO A 121 -19.64 -5.13 2.41
C PRO A 121 -18.93 -3.78 2.29
N VAL A 122 -18.86 -3.23 1.08
CA VAL A 122 -18.42 -1.84 0.88
C VAL A 122 -19.35 -0.96 1.72
N PRO A 123 -18.86 -0.19 2.71
CA PRO A 123 -19.70 0.79 3.37
C PRO A 123 -20.14 1.80 2.31
N GLU A 124 -21.45 1.90 2.05
CA GLU A 124 -22.07 2.88 1.16
C GLU A 124 -21.73 4.31 1.57
#